data_AF-A0A267F768-F1
#
_entry.id   AF-A0A267F768-F1
#
_cell.length_a   1.000
_cell.length_b   1.000
_cell.length_c   1.000
_cell.angle_alpha   90.00
_cell.angle_beta   90.00
_cell.angle_gamma   90.00
#
_symmetry.space_group_name_H-M   'P 1'
#
loop_
_entity.id
_entity.type
_entity.pdbx_description
1 polymer ?
#
loop_
_entity_poly.entity_id
_entity_poly.type
_entity_poly.pdbx_seq_one_letter_code
_entity_poly.pdbx_strand_id
1 'polypeptide(L)'
;ADLNHLFNWNVKQLFVYITAHYKTEKNAFNQVVLWDKIIRRGESARLQYSRVNPKYYFWDDGFGLRGNPNVTLALQYNVIPNSGRLLNIYAEGRHVVSMPENYIKGRA
;
A
#
# COMPACT_ATOMS: atom_id res chain seq x y z
N ALA A 1 4.13 -8.94 8.58
CA ALA A 1 4.93 -7.95 9.33
C ALA A 1 4.31 -7.72 10.71
N ASP A 2 5.11 -7.56 11.76
CA ASP A 2 4.64 -7.23 13.11
C ASP A 2 4.93 -5.75 13.44
N LEU A 3 3.88 -4.95 13.52
CA LEU A 3 3.96 -3.50 13.78
C LEU A 3 3.68 -3.15 15.25
N ASN A 4 3.55 -4.14 16.15
CA ASN A 4 3.20 -3.87 17.56
C ASN A 4 4.26 -3.01 18.26
N HIS A 5 5.52 -3.15 17.87
CA HIS A 5 6.65 -2.38 18.41
C HIS A 5 6.53 -0.86 18.15
N LEU A 6 5.69 -0.43 17.21
CA LEU A 6 5.47 0.99 16.92
C LEU A 6 4.50 1.65 17.91
N PHE A 7 3.71 0.87 18.65
CA PHE A 7 2.78 1.43 19.63
C PHE A 7 3.51 1.75 20.94
N ASN A 8 3.51 3.03 21.31
CA ASN A 8 3.94 3.52 22.61
C ASN A 8 2.83 4.37 23.25
N TRP A 9 3.09 4.96 24.41
CA TRP A 9 2.12 5.76 25.16
C TRP A 9 1.53 6.96 24.38
N ASN A 10 2.23 7.48 23.35
CA ASN A 10 1.77 8.59 22.53
C ASN A 10 1.11 8.14 21.21
N VAL A 11 1.30 6.90 20.73
CA VAL A 11 0.75 6.47 19.43
C VAL A 11 -0.71 6.07 19.54
N LYS A 12 -1.62 6.87 18.99
CA LYS A 12 -3.07 6.64 19.03
C LYS A 12 -3.49 5.53 18.07
N GLN A 13 -3.01 5.65 16.83
CA GLN A 13 -3.34 4.73 15.75
C GLN A 13 -2.23 4.75 14.69
N LEU A 14 -2.17 3.68 13.91
CA LEU A 14 -1.38 3.59 12.70
C LEU A 14 -2.33 3.59 11.51
N PHE A 15 -2.02 4.38 10.49
CA PHE A 15 -2.67 4.28 9.19
C PHE A 15 -1.73 3.57 8.24
N VAL A 16 -1.97 2.28 8.00
CA VAL A 16 -1.13 1.41 7.19
C VAL A 16 -1.74 1.29 5.81
N TYR A 17 -0.95 1.38 4.76
CA TYR A 17 -1.44 1.28 3.39
C TYR A 17 -0.39 0.72 2.44
N ILE A 18 -0.85 0.07 1.38
CA ILE A 18 -0.01 -0.46 0.30
C ILE A 18 -0.14 0.47 -0.90
N THR A 19 1.00 0.91 -1.41
CA THR A 19 1.10 1.72 -2.61
C THR A 19 1.69 0.92 -3.76
N ALA A 20 1.18 1.15 -4.97
CA ALA A 20 1.76 0.68 -6.22
C ALA A 20 2.46 1.86 -6.90
N HIS A 21 3.76 1.72 -7.12
CA HIS A 21 4.61 2.70 -7.79
C HIS A 21 4.94 2.18 -9.18
N TYR A 22 4.70 2.99 -10.21
CA TYR A 22 4.98 2.60 -11.59
C TYR A 22 5.31 3.82 -12.43
N LYS A 23 5.96 3.58 -13.57
CA LYS A 23 6.29 4.61 -14.56
C LYS A 23 5.47 4.39 -15.81
N THR A 24 5.09 5.48 -16.46
CA THR A 24 4.44 5.48 -17.77
C THR A 24 5.18 6.44 -18.69
N GLU A 25 4.89 6.39 -20.00
CA GLU A 25 5.51 7.31 -20.96
C GLU A 25 5.24 8.79 -20.63
N LYS A 26 4.05 9.08 -20.10
CA LYS A 26 3.62 10.44 -19.74
C LYS A 26 4.15 10.88 -18.38
N ASN A 27 4.30 9.96 -17.42
CA ASN A 27 4.63 10.27 -16.04
C ASN A 27 5.79 9.41 -15.52
N ALA A 28 6.85 10.07 -15.09
CA ALA A 28 8.02 9.42 -14.51
C ALA A 28 7.78 8.79 -13.13
N PHE A 29 6.70 9.17 -12.45
CA PHE A 29 6.32 8.67 -11.13
C PHE A 29 4.81 8.68 -10.94
N ASN A 30 4.19 7.50 -10.96
CA ASN A 30 2.79 7.32 -10.56
C ASN A 30 2.75 6.51 -9.26
N GLN A 31 1.88 6.92 -8.32
CA GLN A 31 1.70 6.25 -7.04
C GLN A 31 0.20 6.14 -6.72
N VAL A 32 -0.29 4.91 -6.57
CA VAL A 32 -1.70 4.62 -6.28
C VAL A 32 -1.81 3.78 -5.01
N VAL A 33 -2.78 4.07 -4.15
CA VAL A 33 -3.07 3.25 -2.96
C VAL A 33 -4.00 2.12 -3.34
N LEU A 34 -3.60 0.88 -3.08
CA LEU A 34 -4.40 -0.32 -3.40
C LEU A 34 -5.20 -0.82 -2.20
N TRP A 35 -4.64 -0.66 -1.01
CA TRP A 35 -5.20 -1.19 0.23
C TRP A 35 -4.75 -0.32 1.38
N ASP A 36 -5.61 -0.18 2.38
CA ASP A 36 -5.33 0.51 3.62
C ASP A 36 -5.91 -0.25 4.82
N LYS A 37 -5.44 0.08 6.02
CA LYS A 37 -6.03 -0.32 7.29
C LYS A 37 -5.62 0.66 8.37
N ILE A 38 -6.60 1.11 9.15
CA ILE A 38 -6.35 1.81 10.39
C ILE A 38 -6.24 0.76 11.51
N ILE A 39 -5.14 0.81 12.26
CA ILE A 39 -4.92 -0.04 13.43
C ILE A 39 -4.89 0.87 14.66
N ARG A 40 -5.80 0.66 15.59
CA ARG A 40 -5.88 1.46 16.83
C ARG A 40 -5.06 0.80 17.94
N ARG A 41 -4.64 1.60 18.92
CA ARG A 41 -3.99 1.05 20.12
C ARG A 41 -4.91 0.03 20.80
N GLY A 42 -4.35 -1.12 21.15
CA GLY A 42 -5.07 -2.24 21.75
C GLY A 42 -5.54 -3.28 20.75
N GLU A 43 -5.48 -2.99 19.44
CA GLU A 43 -5.70 -3.98 18.38
C GLU A 43 -4.40 -4.74 18.06
N SER A 44 -4.52 -5.96 17.53
CA SER A 44 -3.36 -6.70 17.03
C SER A 44 -2.79 -6.03 15.77
N ALA A 45 -1.54 -5.56 15.86
CA ALA A 45 -0.83 -4.97 14.74
C ALA A 45 0.00 -5.98 13.93
N ARG A 46 -0.36 -7.27 14.00
CA ARG A 46 0.23 -8.32 13.17
C ARG A 46 -0.49 -8.39 11.83
N LEU A 47 0.22 -8.02 10.78
CA LEU A 47 -0.24 -8.11 9.40
C LEU A 47 0.10 -9.49 8.84
N GLN A 48 -0.85 -10.41 8.96
CA GLN A 48 -0.79 -11.75 8.37
C GLN A 48 -1.98 -11.92 7.43
N TYR A 49 -1.72 -11.71 6.15
CA TYR A 49 -2.73 -11.64 5.11
C TYR A 49 -2.28 -12.45 3.92
N SER A 50 -3.14 -13.34 3.43
CA SER A 50 -2.93 -14.11 2.21
C SER A 50 -4.07 -13.83 1.25
N ARG A 51 -3.77 -13.56 -0.03
CA ARG A 51 -4.77 -13.36 -1.11
C ARG A 51 -5.80 -12.27 -0.78
N VAL A 52 -5.34 -11.12 -0.30
CA VAL A 52 -6.22 -9.97 -0.05
C VAL A 52 -6.49 -9.26 -1.35
N ASN A 53 -7.78 -9.02 -1.63
CA ASN A 53 -8.20 -8.20 -2.75
C ASN A 53 -7.89 -6.71 -2.46
N PRO A 54 -7.46 -5.94 -3.45
CA PRO A 54 -7.29 -4.50 -3.27
C PRO A 54 -8.64 -3.87 -2.91
N LYS A 55 -8.62 -2.90 -2.00
CA LYS A 55 -9.81 -2.11 -1.63
C LYS A 55 -10.17 -1.10 -2.71
N TYR A 56 -9.16 -0.57 -3.39
CA TYR A 56 -9.32 0.41 -4.45
C TYR A 56 -8.94 -0.21 -5.79
N TYR A 57 -9.70 0.14 -6.83
CA TYR A 57 -9.38 -0.30 -8.18
C TYR A 57 -8.01 0.23 -8.60
N PHE A 58 -7.21 -0.66 -9.18
CA PHE A 58 -5.94 -0.28 -9.77
C PHE A 58 -6.16 0.09 -11.24
N TRP A 59 -6.38 1.37 -11.48
CA TRP A 59 -6.56 1.92 -12.83
C TRP A 59 -5.69 3.17 -12.99
N ASP A 60 -5.41 3.50 -14.24
CA ASP A 60 -4.55 4.62 -14.67
C ASP A 60 -5.34 5.45 -15.68
N ASP A 61 -5.02 6.74 -15.81
CA ASP A 61 -5.71 7.65 -16.74
C ASP A 61 -5.56 7.22 -18.21
N GLY A 62 -4.57 6.37 -18.52
CA GLY A 62 -4.36 5.78 -19.84
C GLY A 62 -4.18 4.26 -19.80
N PHE A 63 -3.47 3.74 -20.81
CA PHE A 63 -3.16 2.30 -20.93
C PHE A 63 -1.83 1.92 -20.28
N GLY A 64 -1.23 2.79 -19.46
CA GLY A 64 0.15 2.65 -18.96
C GLY A 64 0.37 1.53 -17.94
N LEU A 65 -0.69 0.88 -17.47
CA LEU A 65 -0.62 -0.29 -16.61
C LEU A 65 -0.54 -1.61 -17.38
N ARG A 66 -1.06 -1.67 -18.61
CA ARG A 66 -1.07 -2.94 -19.37
C ARG A 66 0.35 -3.29 -19.79
N GLY A 67 0.77 -4.52 -19.53
CA GLY A 67 2.11 -4.98 -19.85
C GLY A 67 3.23 -4.24 -19.11
N ASN A 68 2.93 -3.47 -18.06
CA ASN A 68 3.96 -2.72 -17.34
C ASN A 68 4.85 -3.71 -16.55
N PRO A 69 6.15 -3.81 -16.87
CA PRO A 69 7.01 -4.82 -16.26
C PRO A 69 7.41 -4.47 -14.81
N ASN A 70 7.31 -3.20 -14.42
CA ASN A 70 7.94 -2.68 -13.21
C ASN A 70 6.94 -1.94 -12.31
N VAL A 71 5.93 -2.66 -11.80
CA VAL A 71 5.05 -2.13 -10.75
C VAL A 71 5.58 -2.53 -9.38
N THR A 72 6.04 -1.56 -8.61
CA THR A 72 6.59 -1.78 -7.27
C THR A 72 5.51 -1.58 -6.21
N LEU A 73 5.16 -2.64 -5.51
CA LEU A 73 4.31 -2.60 -4.32
C LEU A 73 5.17 -2.29 -3.09
N ALA A 74 4.78 -1.28 -2.34
CA ALA A 74 5.44 -0.88 -1.10
C ALA A 74 4.41 -0.75 0.02
N LEU A 75 4.74 -1.28 1.19
CA LEU A 75 3.97 -1.05 2.40
C LEU A 75 4.47 0.25 3.06
N GLN A 76 3.54 1.13 3.40
CA GLN A 76 3.81 2.38 4.10
C GLN A 76 2.87 2.49 5.29
N TYR A 77 3.25 3.28 6.28
CA TYR A 77 2.37 3.58 7.39
C TYR A 77 2.61 4.96 7.95
N ASN A 78 1.54 5.58 8.45
CA ASN A 78 1.59 6.84 9.15
C ASN A 78 1.37 6.58 10.64
N VAL A 79 2.25 7.13 11.47
CA VAL A 79 2.15 7.10 12.92
C VAL A 79 1.36 8.32 13.36
N ILE A 80 0.15 8.11 13.87
CA ILE A 80 -0.73 9.19 14.32
C ILE A 80 -0.63 9.26 15.85
N PRO A 81 0.01 10.31 16.41
CA PRO A 81 0.13 10.47 17.84
C PRO A 81 -1.16 11.03 18.45
N ASN A 82 -1.28 10.93 19.78
CA ASN A 82 -2.28 11.68 20.54
C ASN A 82 -1.97 13.18 20.50
N SER A 83 -0.69 13.54 20.52
CA SER A 83 -0.21 14.92 20.31
C SER A 83 1.17 14.94 19.65
N GLY A 84 1.38 15.91 18.76
CA GLY A 84 2.65 16.15 18.07
C GLY A 84 2.62 15.86 16.56
N ARG A 85 3.81 15.59 16.00
CA ARG A 85 4.03 15.49 14.55
C ARG A 85 3.54 14.16 13.98
N LEU A 86 2.92 14.23 12.80
CA LEU A 86 2.58 13.07 11.99
C LEU A 86 3.82 12.56 11.25
N LEU A 87 4.17 11.29 11.44
CA LEU A 87 5.31 10.66 10.78
C LEU A 87 4.82 9.71 9.69
N ASN A 88 5.41 9.79 8.50
CA ASN A 88 5.19 8.87 7.39
C ASN A 88 6.46 8.03 7.18
N ILE A 89 6.31 6.70 7.22
CA ILE A 89 7.42 5.76 7.21
C ILE A 89 7.17 4.67 6.16
N TYR A 90 8.20 4.35 5.38
CA TYR A 90 8.22 3.19 4.51
C TYR A 90 8.54 1.95 5.32
N ALA A 91 7.71 0.92 5.20
CA ALA A 91 8.04 -0.37 5.78
C ALA A 91 9.20 -1.03 5.01
N GLU A 92 9.90 -1.93 5.69
CA GLU A 92 10.90 -2.76 5.04
C GLU A 92 10.24 -3.76 4.09
N GLY A 93 10.80 -3.86 2.88
CA GLY A 93 10.31 -4.73 1.83
C GLY A 93 9.57 -3.99 0.72
N ARG A 94 9.99 -4.25 -0.52
CA ARG A 94 9.29 -3.85 -1.73
C ARG A 94 9.12 -5.08 -2.60
N HIS A 95 8.01 -5.18 -3.29
CA HIS A 95 7.75 -6.30 -4.19
C HIS A 95 7.46 -5.78 -5.58
N VAL A 96 8.25 -6.21 -6.56
CA VAL A 96 8.06 -5.81 -7.96
C VAL A 96 7.22 -6.87 -8.66
N VAL A 97 6.18 -6.42 -9.35
CA VAL A 97 5.24 -7.25 -10.08
C VAL A 97 5.09 -6.70 -11.49
N SER A 98 5.06 -7.61 -12.47
CA SER A 98 4.72 -7.30 -13.85
C SER A 98 3.21 -7.40 -14.05
N MET A 99 2.62 -6.40 -14.70
CA MET A 99 1.21 -6.42 -15.06
C MET A 99 1.00 -7.21 -16.36
N PRO A 100 -0.12 -7.93 -16.50
CA PRO A 100 -0.43 -8.65 -17.72
C PRO A 100 -0.75 -7.69 -18.88
N GLU A 101 -0.53 -8.13 -20.12
CA GLU A 101 -0.91 -7.36 -21.31
C GLU A 101 -2.43 -7.26 -21.48
N ASN A 102 -3.14 -8.31 -21.10
CA ASN A 102 -4.59 -8.41 -21.18
C ASN A 102 -5.20 -8.34 -19.78
N TYR A 103 -6.29 -7.58 -19.63
CA TYR A 103 -7.05 -7.60 -18.38
C TYR A 103 -7.71 -8.96 -18.18
N ILE A 104 -7.72 -9.40 -16.93
CA ILE A 104 -8.46 -10.59 -16.54
C ILE A 104 -9.94 -10.27 -16.75
N LYS A 105 -10.58 -10.92 -17.73
CA LYS A 105 -12.04 -10.94 -17.81
C LYS A 105 -12.53 -11.61 -16.53
N GLY A 106 -13.26 -10.88 -15.69
CA GLY A 106 -13.85 -11.46 -14.49
C GLY A 106 -14.63 -12.72 -14.86
N ARG A 107 -14.58 -13.75 -14.00
CA ARG A 107 -15.52 -14.88 -14.14
C ARG A 107 -16.93 -14.28 -14.11
N ALA A 108 -17.63 -14.41 -15.24
CA ALA A 108 -19.06 -14.15 -15.33
C ALA A 108 -19.82 -15.13 -14.42
#